data_AF-M1JNK0-F1
#
_entry.id   AF-M1JNK0-F1
#
_cell.length_a   1.000
_cell.length_b   1.000
_cell.length_c   1.000
_cell.angle_alpha   90.00
_cell.angle_beta   90.00
_cell.angle_gamma   90.00
#
_symmetry.space_group_name_H-M   'P 1'
#
loop_
_entity.id
_entity.type
_entity.pdbx_description
1 polymer ?
#
loop_
_entity_poly.entity_id
_entity_poly.type
_entity_poly.pdbx_seq_one_letter_code
_entity_poly.pdbx_strand_id
1 'polypeptide(L)'
;GRIMDVLGRPIDEAGPVAASDNWEIHRAAPSYEDQSPATELLETGIKVIDLMCPFAKGGKVGLFGGAGVGKTVNMMELINNIAKAHSGLSVFAGVGERTR
;
A
#
# COMPACT_ATOMS: atom_id res chain seq x y z
N GLY A 1 11.26 -7.41 2.57
CA GLY A 1 10.38 -6.75 3.56
C GLY A 1 10.32 -7.58 4.81
N ARG A 2 9.76 -7.05 5.89
CA ARG A 2 9.48 -7.79 7.13
C ARG A 2 7.98 -8.10 7.22
N ILE A 3 7.60 -9.17 7.90
CA ILE A 3 6.19 -9.50 8.17
C ILE A 3 5.94 -9.38 9.68
N MET A 4 4.90 -8.62 10.04
CA MET A 4 4.52 -8.38 11.43
C MET A 4 3.04 -8.65 11.65
N ASP A 5 2.70 -9.09 12.87
CA ASP A 5 1.31 -9.17 13.32
C ASP A 5 0.74 -7.79 13.70
N VAL A 6 -0.53 -7.76 14.12
CA VAL A 6 -1.23 -6.53 14.52
C VAL A 6 -0.60 -5.82 15.72
N LEU A 7 0.19 -6.53 16.52
CA LEU A 7 0.89 -5.99 17.69
C LEU A 7 2.33 -5.56 17.35
N GLY A 8 2.72 -5.62 16.07
CA GLY A 8 4.05 -5.25 15.60
C GLY A 8 5.12 -6.33 15.84
N ARG A 9 4.72 -7.56 16.22
CA ARG A 9 5.68 -8.64 16.47
C ARG A 9 6.08 -9.31 15.15
N PRO A 10 7.39 -9.53 14.88
CA PRO A 10 7.80 -10.22 13.67
C PRO A 10 7.34 -11.68 13.67
N ILE A 11 6.78 -12.12 12.55
CA ILE A 11 6.32 -13.51 12.33
C ILE A 11 7.01 -14.17 11.14
N ASP A 12 8.09 -13.57 10.63
CA ASP A 12 8.83 -13.99 9.45
C ASP A 12 10.10 -14.83 9.75
N GLU A 13 10.30 -15.25 11.00
CA GLU A 13 11.48 -15.99 11.48
C GLU A 13 12.84 -15.31 11.21
N ALA A 14 12.85 -14.04 10.77
CA ALA A 14 14.06 -13.29 10.45
C ALA A 14 14.63 -12.52 11.65
N GLY A 15 14.34 -12.98 12.87
CA GLY A 15 14.73 -12.32 14.13
C GLY A 15 13.95 -11.02 14.42
N PRO A 16 14.39 -10.22 15.40
CA PRO A 16 13.72 -8.98 15.77
C PRO A 16 13.70 -7.93 14.64
N VAL A 17 12.71 -7.03 14.64
CA VAL A 17 12.73 -5.83 13.79
C VAL A 17 13.52 -4.75 14.52
N ALA A 18 14.60 -4.26 13.88
CA ALA A 18 15.33 -3.11 14.38
C ALA A 18 14.51 -1.85 14.07
N ALA A 19 13.99 -1.20 15.11
CA ALA A 19 13.22 0.04 15.01
C ALA A 19 13.86 1.11 15.91
N SER A 20 14.04 2.32 15.39
CA SER A 20 14.40 3.49 16.20
C SER A 20 13.22 4.02 17.00
N ASP A 21 12.02 3.87 16.45
CA ASP A 21 10.79 4.48 16.94
C ASP A 21 9.63 3.49 16.88
N ASN A 22 8.71 3.63 17.83
CA ASN A 22 7.43 2.91 17.85
C ASN A 22 6.30 3.93 17.85
N TRP A 23 5.31 3.74 16.98
CA TRP A 23 4.20 4.66 16.81
C TRP A 23 2.88 4.00 17.18
N GLU A 24 1.97 4.76 17.80
CA GLU A 24 0.62 4.28 18.12
C GLU A 24 -0.23 4.06 16.86
N ILE A 25 -1.07 3.01 16.88
CA ILE A 25 -1.98 2.70 15.77
C ILE A 25 -3.25 3.57 15.77
N HIS A 26 -3.57 4.19 16.91
CA HIS A 26 -4.71 5.09 17.05
C HIS A 26 -4.21 6.53 17.13
N ARG A 27 -4.40 7.30 16.06
CA ARG A 27 -4.04 8.71 15.99
C ARG A 27 -5.13 9.53 15.31
N ALA A 28 -5.20 10.81 15.62
CA ALA A 28 -6.10 11.72 14.92
C ALA A 28 -5.73 11.79 13.42
N ALA A 29 -6.75 12.03 12.59
CA ALA A 29 -6.51 12.35 11.18
C ALA A 29 -5.76 13.69 11.05
N PRO A 30 -5.03 13.92 9.94
CA PRO A 30 -4.39 15.22 9.67
C PRO A 30 -5.40 16.37 9.71
N SER A 31 -4.96 17.54 10.16
CA SER A 31 -5.80 18.75 10.18
C SER A 31 -6.14 19.21 8.76
N TYR A 32 -7.06 20.17 8.61
CA TYR A 32 -7.34 20.76 7.30
C TYR A 32 -6.13 21.50 6.71
N GLU A 33 -5.32 22.14 7.58
CA GLU A 33 -4.13 22.90 7.17
C GLU A 33 -3.00 21.97 6.67
N ASP A 34 -2.96 20.72 7.15
CA ASP A 34 -1.98 19.72 6.73
C ASP A 34 -2.37 18.98 5.44
N GLN A 35 -3.58 19.20 4.92
CA GLN A 35 -4.06 18.51 3.72
C GLN A 35 -3.53 19.19 2.45
N SER A 36 -2.79 18.43 1.65
CA SER A 36 -2.38 18.85 0.32
C SER A 36 -3.35 18.31 -0.74
N PRO A 37 -3.84 19.13 -1.68
CA PRO A 37 -4.68 18.66 -2.77
C PRO A 37 -3.88 17.72 -3.69
N ALA A 38 -4.48 16.57 -4.02
CA ALA A 38 -3.87 15.57 -4.89
C ALA A 38 -3.96 16.01 -6.37
N THR A 39 -3.05 16.89 -6.80
CA THR A 39 -2.98 17.41 -8.17
C THR A 39 -2.02 16.63 -9.07
N GLU A 40 -1.10 15.86 -8.47
CA GLU A 40 -0.12 15.06 -9.20
C GLU A 40 -0.69 13.68 -9.54
N LEU A 41 -0.40 13.19 -10.75
CA LEU A 41 -0.72 11.82 -11.16
C LEU A 41 0.37 10.84 -10.68
N LEU A 42 -0.06 9.64 -10.31
CA LEU A 42 0.78 8.48 -10.03
C LEU A 42 0.69 7.51 -11.21
N GLU A 43 1.74 7.45 -12.01
CA GLU A 43 1.84 6.51 -13.12
C GLU A 43 2.03 5.08 -12.61
N THR A 44 1.15 4.18 -13.02
CA THR A 44 1.09 2.79 -12.54
C THR A 44 1.80 1.80 -13.46
N GLY A 45 2.02 2.18 -14.73
CA GLY A 45 2.53 1.28 -15.78
C GLY A 45 1.47 0.32 -16.32
N ILE A 46 0.21 0.44 -15.87
CA ILE A 46 -0.91 -0.39 -16.32
C ILE A 46 -1.76 0.45 -17.26
N LYS A 47 -1.66 0.16 -18.57
CA LYS A 47 -2.30 0.96 -19.64
C LYS A 47 -3.76 1.32 -19.39
N VAL A 48 -4.58 0.36 -18.97
CA VAL A 48 -6.01 0.60 -18.74
C VAL A 48 -6.26 1.52 -17.54
N ILE A 49 -5.41 1.44 -16.51
CA ILE A 49 -5.50 2.31 -15.33
C ILE A 49 -5.02 3.71 -15.70
N ASP A 50 -3.82 3.83 -16.28
CA ASP A 50 -3.22 5.12 -16.61
C ASP A 50 -4.03 5.91 -17.65
N LEU A 51 -4.73 5.22 -18.56
CA LEU A 51 -5.56 5.86 -19.58
C LEU A 51 -6.97 6.21 -19.09
N MET A 52 -7.67 5.27 -18.44
CA MET A 52 -9.10 5.42 -18.16
C MET A 52 -9.38 5.96 -16.76
N CYS A 53 -8.57 5.56 -15.78
CA CYS A 53 -8.79 5.84 -14.36
C CYS A 53 -7.46 6.15 -13.66
N PRO A 54 -6.75 7.22 -14.06
CA PRO A 54 -5.42 7.50 -13.55
C PRO A 54 -5.45 7.78 -12.04
N PHE A 55 -4.42 7.32 -11.33
CA PHE A 55 -4.35 7.50 -9.89
C PHE A 55 -3.78 8.88 -9.55
N ALA A 56 -4.36 9.54 -8.55
CA ALA A 56 -3.76 10.74 -7.98
C ALA A 56 -2.77 10.34 -6.88
N LYS A 57 -1.59 10.96 -6.86
CA LYS A 57 -0.59 10.76 -5.82
C LYS A 57 -1.14 11.22 -4.46
N GLY A 58 -1.00 10.37 -3.44
CA GLY A 58 -1.63 10.59 -2.13
C GLY A 58 -3.15 10.35 -2.10
N GLY A 59 -3.74 9.95 -3.24
CA GLY A 59 -5.14 9.59 -3.35
C GLY A 59 -5.47 8.22 -2.76
N LYS A 60 -6.76 7.98 -2.56
CA LYS A 60 -7.30 6.67 -2.14
C LYS A 60 -7.95 5.99 -3.35
N VAL A 61 -7.60 4.73 -3.59
CA VAL A 61 -8.11 3.95 -4.72
C VAL A 61 -8.73 2.64 -4.21
N GLY A 62 -9.88 2.27 -4.76
CA GLY A 62 -10.52 0.97 -4.50
C GLY A 62 -10.41 0.04 -5.70
N LEU A 63 -9.90 -1.18 -5.49
CA LEU A 63 -9.97 -2.26 -6.47
C LEU A 63 -11.19 -3.15 -6.17
N PHE A 64 -12.30 -2.89 -6.85
CA PHE A 64 -13.54 -3.64 -6.68
C PHE A 64 -13.61 -4.82 -7.65
N GLY A 65 -13.97 -6.01 -7.15
CA GLY A 65 -14.13 -7.19 -8.00
C GLY A 65 -14.43 -8.48 -7.23
N GLY A 66 -14.94 -9.49 -7.94
CA GLY A 66 -15.31 -10.79 -7.38
C GLY A 66 -14.13 -11.70 -7.04
N ALA A 67 -14.42 -12.95 -6.67
CA ALA A 67 -13.40 -13.98 -6.49
C ALA A 67 -12.74 -14.34 -7.84
N GLY A 68 -11.43 -14.55 -7.86
CA GLY A 68 -10.71 -14.99 -9.06
C GLY A 68 -10.46 -13.94 -10.15
N VAL A 69 -10.93 -12.70 -10.00
CA VAL A 69 -10.76 -11.64 -11.03
C VAL A 69 -9.36 -10.98 -11.04
N GLY A 70 -8.40 -11.53 -10.28
CA GLY A 70 -7.02 -11.04 -10.30
C GLY A 70 -6.74 -9.79 -9.43
N LYS A 71 -7.55 -9.48 -8.41
CA LYS A 71 -7.31 -8.33 -7.51
C LYS A 71 -5.91 -8.35 -6.88
N THR A 72 -5.52 -9.49 -6.30
CA THR A 72 -4.21 -9.67 -5.67
C THR A 72 -3.08 -9.56 -6.69
N VAL A 73 -3.28 -10.08 -7.90
CA VAL A 73 -2.29 -10.00 -8.99
C VAL A 73 -2.08 -8.55 -9.41
N ASN A 74 -3.15 -7.78 -9.60
CA ASN A 74 -3.05 -6.35 -9.89
C ASN A 74 -2.36 -5.57 -8.77
N MET A 75 -2.65 -5.90 -7.50
CA MET A 75 -1.98 -5.26 -6.36
C MET A 75 -0.47 -5.56 -6.32
N MET A 76 -0.06 -6.81 -6.54
CA MET A 76 1.35 -7.18 -6.63
C MET A 76 2.06 -6.46 -7.77
N GLU A 77 1.39 -6.31 -8.92
CA GLU A 77 1.94 -5.58 -10.06
C GLU A 77 2.08 -4.08 -9.79
N LEU A 78 1.12 -3.47 -9.10
CA LEU A 78 1.22 -2.07 -8.64
C LEU A 78 2.43 -1.89 -7.70
N ILE A 79 2.61 -2.79 -6.74
CA ILE A 79 3.78 -2.76 -5.82
C ILE A 79 5.08 -2.86 -6.62
N ASN A 80 5.16 -3.78 -7.59
CA ASN A 80 6.32 -3.98 -8.45
C ASN A 80 6.67 -2.70 -9.24
N ASN A 81 5.68 -2.08 -9.87
CA ASN A 81 5.91 -0.94 -10.75
C ASN A 81 6.23 0.33 -9.97
N ILE A 82 5.57 0.57 -8.85
CA ILE A 82 5.87 1.70 -7.96
C ILE A 82 7.28 1.58 -7.37
N ALA A 83 7.67 0.39 -6.92
CA ALA A 83 9.01 0.16 -6.37
C ALA A 83 10.12 0.40 -7.40
N LYS A 84 9.90 -0.02 -8.66
CA LYS A 84 10.88 0.15 -9.75
C LYS A 84 10.96 1.59 -10.26
N ALA A 85 9.83 2.28 -10.41
CA ALA A 85 9.76 3.57 -11.09
C ALA A 85 9.85 4.78 -10.14
N HIS A 86 9.35 4.67 -8.90
CA HIS A 86 9.17 5.80 -7.99
C HIS A 86 10.04 5.74 -6.73
N SER A 87 10.96 4.76 -6.62
CA SER A 87 11.80 4.51 -5.44
C SER A 87 11.03 4.49 -4.12
N GLY A 88 9.73 4.16 -4.16
CA GLY A 88 8.84 4.20 -3.02
C GLY A 88 8.87 2.91 -2.21
N LEU A 89 8.60 3.03 -0.91
CA LEU A 89 8.30 1.89 -0.06
C LEU A 89 6.83 1.51 -0.19
N SER A 90 6.54 0.22 -0.24
CA SER A 90 5.18 -0.31 -0.25
C SER A 90 4.91 -1.06 1.05
N VAL A 91 3.76 -0.79 1.65
CA VAL A 91 3.26 -1.50 2.83
C VAL A 91 1.98 -2.22 2.45
N PHE A 92 1.94 -3.53 2.69
CA PHE A 92 0.75 -4.36 2.49
C PHE A 92 0.17 -4.76 3.85
N ALA A 93 -1.13 -4.51 4.05
CA ALA A 93 -1.88 -4.94 5.22
C ALA A 93 -2.90 -6.01 4.80
N GLY A 94 -2.62 -7.28 5.12
CA GLY A 94 -3.51 -8.40 4.85
C GLY A 94 -4.61 -8.51 5.91
N VAL A 95 -5.78 -7.93 5.65
CA VAL A 95 -6.92 -7.96 6.59
C VAL A 95 -7.89 -9.09 6.22
N GLY A 96 -7.90 -10.17 7.01
CA GLY A 96 -8.81 -11.31 6.78
C GLY A 96 -8.52 -12.12 5.52
N GLU A 97 -7.33 -11.94 4.92
CA GLU A 97 -6.85 -12.71 3.77
C GLU A 97 -6.47 -14.14 4.19
N ARG A 98 -6.52 -15.07 3.23
CA ARG A 98 -6.13 -16.46 3.48
C ARG A 98 -4.61 -16.59 3.51
N THR A 99 -4.06 -17.13 4.59
CA THR A 99 -2.72 -17.73 4.58
C THR A 99 -2.78 -19.00 3.73
N ARG A 100 -2.13 -19.00 2.56
CA ARG A 100 -1.98 -20.19 1.72
C ARG A 100 -0.64 -20.85 2.00
#